data_AF-A0A9E4F1W2-F1
#
_entry.id   AF-A0A9E4F1W2-F1
#
_cell.length_a   1.000
_cell.length_b   1.000
_cell.length_c   1.000
_cell.angle_alpha   90.00
_cell.angle_beta   90.00
_cell.angle_gamma   90.00
#
_symmetry.space_group_name_H-M   'P 1'
#
loop_
_entity.id
_entity.type
_entity.pdbx_description
1 polymer ?
#
loop_
_entity_poly.entity_id
_entity_poly.type
_entity_poly.pdbx_seq_one_letter_code
_entity_poly.pdbx_strand_id
1 'polypeptide(L)' 'MTAEKRIPTRADLRWPTLTVLKDLGGSASIQEISEHVARTMQLPDDVCDLSHGDGPRSEVDYRLAWARTDLR' A
#
# COMPACT_ATOMS: atom_id res chain seq x y z
N MET A 1 -17.28 15.49 -0.92
CA MET A 1 -16.12 14.88 -0.25
C MET A 1 -15.30 14.20 -1.33
N THR A 2 -14.19 14.81 -1.76
CA THR A 2 -13.40 14.36 -2.91
C THR A 2 -12.66 13.05 -2.61
N ALA A 3 -12.65 12.13 -3.57
CA ALA A 3 -12.05 10.79 -3.46
C ALA A 3 -10.55 10.82 -3.06
N GLU A 4 -9.87 11.94 -3.31
CA GLU A 4 -8.46 12.18 -2.98
C GLU A 4 -8.14 12.01 -1.48
N LYS A 5 -9.11 12.23 -0.59
CA LYS A 5 -8.89 12.10 0.86
C LYS A 5 -8.94 10.65 1.38
N ARG A 6 -9.30 9.68 0.54
CA ARG A 6 -9.42 8.27 0.93
C ARG A 6 -8.17 7.44 0.63
N ILE A 7 -7.30 7.90 -0.27
CA ILE A 7 -6.14 7.13 -0.70
C ILE A 7 -4.98 7.43 0.26
N PRO A 8 -4.45 6.43 0.98
CA PRO A 8 -3.33 6.63 1.90
C PRO A 8 -2.12 7.24 1.18
N THR A 9 -1.48 8.22 1.78
CA THR A 9 -0.23 8.78 1.23
C THR A 9 0.92 7.80 1.44
N ARG A 10 2.05 8.02 0.73
CA ARG A 10 3.27 7.25 0.99
C ARG A 10 3.68 7.29 2.47
N ALA A 11 3.52 8.43 3.14
CA ALA A 11 3.88 8.58 4.54
C ALA A 11 2.98 7.72 5.44
N ASP A 12 1.67 7.69 5.16
CA ASP A 12 0.70 6.88 5.91
C ASP A 12 1.00 5.38 5.77
N LEU A 13 1.52 4.96 4.61
CA LEU A 13 1.79 3.57 4.29
C LEU A 13 3.12 3.04 4.88
N ARG A 14 4.05 3.91 5.30
CA ARG A 14 5.36 3.48 5.83
C ARG A 14 5.25 2.58 7.06
N TRP A 15 4.46 2.99 8.05
CA TRP A 15 4.33 2.24 9.31
C TRP A 15 3.58 0.91 9.17
N PRO A 16 2.44 0.87 8.44
CA PRO A 16 1.81 -0.39 8.05
C PRO A 16 2.75 -1.33 7.28
N THR A 17 3.50 -0.80 6.31
CA THR A 17 4.46 -1.60 5.52
C THR A 17 5.51 -2.25 6.42
N LEU A 18 6.08 -1.51 7.37
CA LEU A 18 7.07 -2.07 8.30
C LEU A 18 6.46 -3.13 9.22
N THR A 19 5.25 -2.88 9.73
CA THR A 19 4.54 -3.82 10.62
C THR A 19 4.30 -5.13 9.90
N VAL A 20 3.73 -5.06 8.70
CA VAL A 20 3.48 -6.22 7.83
C VAL A 20 4.77 -6.95 7.48
N LEU A 21 5.84 -6.22 7.14
CA LEU A 21 7.12 -6.85 6.83
C LEU A 21 7.67 -7.64 8.03
N LYS A 22 7.52 -7.13 9.25
CA LYS A 22 7.91 -7.86 10.48
C LYS A 22 7.03 -9.09 10.69
N ASP A 23 5.71 -8.95 10.53
CA ASP A 23 4.76 -10.05 10.70
C ASP A 23 5.00 -11.18 9.68
N LEU A 24 5.45 -10.84 8.47
CA LEU A 24 5.83 -11.79 7.42
C LEU A 24 7.27 -12.33 7.54
N GLY A 25 7.97 -12.07 8.66
CA GLY A 25 9.30 -12.63 8.91
C GLY A 25 10.45 -11.88 8.21
N GLY A 26 10.24 -10.62 7.83
CA GLY A 26 11.27 -9.72 7.30
C GLY A 26 11.51 -9.82 5.79
N SER A 27 10.92 -10.81 5.12
CA SER A 27 11.03 -10.98 3.67
C SER A 27 9.66 -11.30 3.08
N ALA A 28 9.16 -10.39 2.25
CA ALA A 28 7.91 -10.57 1.54
C ALA A 28 7.99 -9.91 0.16
N SER A 29 7.26 -10.46 -0.80
CA SER A 29 7.04 -9.83 -2.09
C SER A 29 6.22 -8.55 -1.92
N ILE A 30 6.30 -7.65 -2.90
CA ILE A 30 5.51 -6.41 -2.88
C ILE A 30 4.00 -6.72 -2.87
N GLN A 31 3.58 -7.80 -3.53
CA GLN A 31 2.17 -8.19 -3.62
C GLN A 31 1.65 -8.70 -2.27
N GLU A 32 2.43 -9.54 -1.57
CA GLU A 32 2.07 -9.99 -0.20
C GLU A 32 2.00 -8.82 0.78
N ILE A 33 2.94 -7.87 0.68
CA ILE A 33 2.91 -6.65 1.48
C ILE A 33 1.67 -5.82 1.17
N SER A 34 1.35 -5.61 -0.12
CA SER A 34 0.17 -4.84 -0.53
C SER A 34 -1.12 -5.42 -0.02
N GLU A 35 -1.36 -6.70 -0.26
CA GLU A 35 -2.58 -7.38 0.17
C GLU A 35 -2.72 -7.34 1.70
N HIS A 36 -1.62 -7.53 2.44
CA HIS A 36 -1.67 -7.54 3.88
C HIS A 36 -1.85 -6.12 4.45
N VAL A 37 -1.19 -5.10 3.90
CA VAL A 37 -1.38 -3.70 4.31
C VAL A 37 -2.82 -3.24 4.04
N ALA A 38 -3.37 -3.57 2.86
CA ALA A 38 -4.75 -3.24 2.53
C ALA A 38 -5.74 -3.85 3.53
N ARG A 39 -5.54 -5.11 3.90
CA ARG A 39 -6.35 -5.77 4.95
C ARG A 39 -6.17 -5.14 6.32
N THR A 40 -4.95 -4.89 6.77
CA THR A 40 -4.65 -4.32 8.10
C THR A 40 -5.19 -2.91 8.25
N MET A 41 -5.12 -2.09 7.18
CA MET A 41 -5.67 -0.74 7.16
C MET A 41 -7.16 -0.69 6.86
N GLN A 42 -7.78 -1.83 6.56
CA GLN A 42 -9.18 -1.94 6.14
C GLN A 42 -9.49 -0.99 4.98
N LEU A 43 -8.60 -0.95 3.99
CA LEU A 43 -8.79 -0.12 2.81
C LEU A 43 -10.00 -0.64 2.02
N PRO A 44 -10.90 0.25 1.59
CA PRO A 44 -12.01 -0.17 0.73
C PRO A 44 -11.51 -0.61 -0.64
N ASP A 45 -12.21 -1.55 -1.27
CA ASP A 45 -11.86 -2.07 -2.59
C ASP A 45 -11.79 -0.96 -3.66
N ASP A 46 -12.65 0.07 -3.59
CA ASP A 46 -12.63 1.21 -4.52
C ASP A 46 -11.32 2.03 -4.45
N VAL A 47 -10.62 1.99 -3.31
CA VAL A 47 -9.31 2.62 -3.13
C VAL A 47 -8.20 1.70 -3.61
N CYS A 48 -8.32 0.40 -3.36
CA CYS A 48 -7.34 -0.61 -3.79
C CYS A 48 -7.33 -0.83 -5.31
N ASP A 49 -8.48 -0.67 -5.97
CA ASP A 49 -8.65 -0.87 -7.41
C ASP A 49 -8.46 0.42 -8.22
N LEU A 50 -8.20 1.55 -7.56
CA LEU A 50 -7.99 2.82 -8.25
C LEU A 50 -6.66 2.80 -9.02
N SER A 51 -6.74 2.81 -10.35
CA SER A 51 -5.57 2.81 -11.23
C SER A 51 -4.64 4.00 -11.02
N HIS A 52 -3.33 3.74 -11.06
CA HIS A 52 -2.28 4.75 -11.13
C HIS A 52 -2.03 5.14 -12.60
N GLY A 53 -2.60 6.28 -13.02
CA GLY A 53 -2.53 6.73 -14.41
C GLY A 53 -3.13 5.70 -15.38
N ASP A 54 -2.48 5.50 -16.52
CA ASP A 54 -2.91 4.54 -17.56
C ASP A 54 -2.33 3.12 -17.40
N GLY A 55 -1.67 2.84 -16.27
CA GLY A 55 -0.98 1.57 -16.01
C GLY A 55 -1.87 0.49 -15.37
N PRO A 56 -1.39 -0.77 -15.32
CA PRO A 56 -2.12 -1.88 -14.70
C PRO A 56 -2.03 -1.90 -13.16
N ARG A 57 -1.31 -0.95 -12.55
CA ARG A 57 -1.05 -0.92 -11.11
C ARG A 57 -1.99 0.09 -10.44
N SER A 58 -2.47 -0.21 -9.24
CA SER A 58 -3.24 0.77 -8.45
C SER A 58 -2.37 1.84 -7.82
N GLU A 59 -2.99 2.97 -7.46
CA GLU A 59 -2.33 4.07 -6.74
C GLU A 59 -1.76 3.60 -5.39
N VAL A 60 -2.47 2.71 -4.69
CA VAL A 60 -2.04 2.13 -3.41
C VAL A 60 -0.78 1.28 -3.61
N ASP A 61 -0.77 0.38 -4.59
CA ASP A 61 0.39 -0.46 -4.90
C ASP A 61 1.60 0.36 -5.33
N TYR A 62 1.38 1.43 -6.10
CA TYR A 62 2.43 2.35 -6.49
C TYR A 62 3.07 3.01 -5.26
N ARG A 63 2.24 3.55 -4.35
CA ARG A 63 2.72 4.21 -3.12
C ARG A 63 3.39 3.24 -2.17
N LEU A 64 2.90 2.00 -2.07
CA LEU A 64 3.50 0.94 -1.25
C LEU A 64 4.88 0.50 -1.74
N ALA A 65 5.07 0.39 -3.05
CA ALA A 65 6.38 0.08 -3.62
C ALA A 65 7.43 1.13 -3.21
N TRP A 66 7.03 2.40 -3.18
CA TRP A 66 7.87 3.49 -2.68
C TRP A 66 8.04 3.47 -1.16
N ALA A 67 6.97 3.22 -0.40
CA ALA A 67 7.05 3.10 1.06
C ALA A 67 8.04 2.00 1.48
N ARG A 68 8.06 0.86 0.78
CA ARG A 68 9.05 -0.21 0.98
C ARG A 68 10.47 0.22 0.63
N THR A 69 10.65 1.02 -0.42
CA THR A 69 11.97 1.54 -0.83
C THR A 69 12.56 2.47 0.23
N ASP A 70 11.71 3.24 0.90
CA ASP A 70 12.10 4.12 2.01
C ASP A 70 12.55 3.35 3.27
N LEU A 71 12.28 2.04 3.39
CA LEU A 71 12.64 1.20 4.54
C LEU A 71 13.99 0.48 4.38
N ARG A 72 14.75 0.78 3.32
CA ARG A 72 16.10 0.25 3.12
C ARG A 72 17.11 0.83 4.11
#